data_AF-A0A202F9V2-F1
#
_entry.id   AF-A0A202F9V2-F1
#
_cell.length_a   1.000
_cell.length_b   1.000
_cell.length_c   1.000
_cell.angle_alpha   90.00
_cell.angle_beta   90.00
_cell.angle_gamma   90.00
#
_symmetry.space_group_name_H-M   'P 1'
#
loop_
_entity.id
_entity.type
_entity.pdbx_description
1 polymer ?
#
loop_
_entity_poly.entity_id
_entity_poly.type
_entity_poly.pdbx_seq_one_letter_code
_entity_poly.pdbx_strand_id
1 'polypeptide(L)'
;MTKSDEVQELISSNNDLRKKLNPANEKYYSNLLIYVRTAGLFYDDYEVESKLLEILQDIIDAQNDGSTAEDYFGQAPTDTANQLTASFTKTSLRERLKFFGGLFGITAIWTLVIQMNGQEQQLNLVPFVLNGIFMMVLIFAAFWLIHQTIYSKIFEHKAISFASAWIVSLLTVVIFTAIQFTKPAMFNIPITNNLIIIMNSLILIGSIVALFLIKAKWRPVMIAAEPMIWVIALSNIFKVYAPTSMSKTILVITAILSVISIIWFFSYFQWNNRKHQ
;
A
#
# COMPACT_ATOMS: atom_id res chain seq x y z
N MET A 1 -7.60 17.93 -17.69
CA MET A 1 -6.67 17.36 -16.71
C MET A 1 -7.47 17.07 -15.45
N THR A 2 -7.32 15.91 -14.81
CA THR A 2 -8.02 15.65 -13.53
C THR A 2 -7.24 16.25 -12.38
N LYS A 3 -7.89 16.56 -11.24
CA LYS A 3 -7.19 17.02 -10.02
C LYS A 3 -6.05 16.08 -9.60
N SER A 4 -6.22 14.77 -9.85
CA SER A 4 -5.16 13.78 -9.62
C SER A 4 -3.96 13.93 -10.57
N ASP A 5 -4.15 14.39 -11.80
CA ASP A 5 -3.04 14.59 -12.75
C ASP A 5 -2.22 15.83 -12.37
N GLU A 6 -2.89 16.90 -11.89
CA GLU A 6 -2.23 18.12 -11.38
C GLU A 6 -1.35 17.83 -10.16
N VAL A 7 -1.87 17.06 -9.19
CA VAL A 7 -1.09 16.62 -8.03
C VAL A 7 0.16 15.83 -8.45
N GLN A 8 0.06 14.99 -9.48
CA GLN A 8 1.22 14.24 -9.98
C GLN A 8 2.25 15.14 -10.66
N GLU A 9 1.81 16.19 -11.37
CA GLU A 9 2.71 17.19 -11.94
C GLU A 9 3.46 17.94 -10.84
N LEU A 10 2.76 18.40 -9.79
CA LEU A 10 3.38 19.04 -8.62
C LEU A 10 4.43 18.13 -7.97
N ILE A 11 4.10 16.85 -7.75
CA ILE A 11 5.06 15.86 -7.21
C ILE A 11 6.27 15.69 -8.14
N SER A 12 6.07 15.66 -9.45
CA SER A 12 7.16 15.53 -10.42
C SER A 12 8.08 16.76 -10.40
N SER A 13 7.51 17.96 -10.50
CA SER A 13 8.25 19.22 -10.42
C SER A 13 9.02 19.34 -9.11
N ASN A 14 8.39 18.93 -8.01
CA ASN A 14 9.03 18.85 -6.69
C ASN A 14 10.27 17.96 -6.72
N ASN A 15 10.15 16.73 -7.24
CA ASN A 15 11.27 15.80 -7.32
C ASN A 15 12.43 16.31 -8.19
N ASP A 16 12.13 17.06 -9.25
CA ASP A 16 13.16 17.63 -10.13
C ASP A 16 13.86 18.84 -9.51
N LEU A 17 13.11 19.73 -8.86
CA LEU A 17 13.69 20.91 -8.20
C LEU A 17 14.50 20.54 -6.97
N ARG A 18 14.12 19.50 -6.22
CA ARG A 18 14.87 19.01 -5.05
C ARG A 18 16.32 18.67 -5.37
N LYS A 19 16.61 18.20 -6.59
CA LYS A 19 17.97 17.86 -7.05
C LYS A 19 18.91 19.07 -7.10
N LYS A 20 18.38 20.30 -7.05
CA LYS A 20 19.14 21.55 -7.06
C LYS A 20 19.58 22.00 -5.66
N LEU A 21 19.08 21.35 -4.61
CA LEU A 21 19.42 21.70 -3.23
C LEU A 21 20.83 21.25 -2.89
N ASN A 22 21.53 22.06 -2.10
CA ASN A 22 22.76 21.64 -1.43
C ASN A 22 22.42 20.64 -0.30
N PRO A 23 23.40 19.88 0.23
CA PRO A 23 23.13 18.82 1.21
C PRO A 23 22.42 19.28 2.50
N ALA A 24 22.68 20.50 2.97
CA ALA A 24 22.06 21.03 4.18
C ALA A 24 20.57 21.33 3.94
N ASN A 25 20.27 22.04 2.86
CA ASN A 25 18.91 22.39 2.47
C ASN A 25 18.11 21.16 2.02
N GLU A 26 18.76 20.18 1.37
CA GLU A 26 18.14 18.91 1.01
C GLU A 26 17.69 18.13 2.26
N LYS A 27 18.53 18.10 3.30
CA LYS A 27 18.18 17.44 4.58
C LYS A 27 17.01 18.15 5.25
N TYR A 28 17.05 19.48 5.35
CA TYR A 28 15.97 20.29 5.91
C TYR A 28 14.65 20.02 5.18
N TYR A 29 14.67 20.16 3.85
CA TYR A 29 13.48 20.02 3.03
C TYR A 29 12.93 18.60 3.04
N SER A 30 13.79 17.58 3.04
CA SER A 30 13.35 16.18 3.07
C SER A 30 12.61 15.84 4.37
N ASN A 31 13.07 16.36 5.51
CA ASN A 31 12.38 16.18 6.79
C ASN A 31 11.00 16.86 6.79
N LEU A 32 10.94 18.10 6.31
CA LEU A 32 9.69 18.85 6.15
C LEU A 32 8.72 18.12 5.22
N LEU A 33 9.20 17.67 4.06
CA LEU A 33 8.42 16.96 3.05
C LEU A 33 7.76 15.69 3.61
N ILE A 34 8.52 14.86 4.33
CA ILE A 34 8.01 13.62 4.92
C ILE A 34 6.96 13.97 5.99
N TYR A 35 7.22 14.95 6.85
CA TYR A 35 6.27 15.36 7.89
C TYR A 35 4.93 15.81 7.29
N VAL A 36 5.00 16.75 6.34
CA VAL A 36 3.81 17.37 5.76
C VAL A 36 2.99 16.34 4.98
N ARG A 37 3.63 15.45 4.20
CA ARG A 37 2.92 14.38 3.47
C ARG A 37 2.31 13.32 4.39
N THR A 38 2.98 12.98 5.49
CA THR A 38 2.42 12.02 6.47
C THR A 38 1.25 12.61 7.27
N ALA A 39 1.29 13.91 7.57
CA ALA A 39 0.13 14.65 8.07
C ALA A 39 -0.97 14.83 7.01
N GLY A 40 -0.58 14.84 5.73
CA GLY A 40 -1.41 15.07 4.54
C GLY A 40 -2.62 14.17 4.38
N LEU A 41 -2.65 12.98 5.01
CA LEU A 41 -3.84 12.11 5.02
C LEU A 41 -5.14 12.79 5.44
N PHE A 42 -5.03 13.85 6.24
CA PHE A 42 -6.17 14.57 6.78
C PHE A 42 -6.46 15.88 6.06
N TYR A 43 -5.69 16.21 5.02
CA TYR A 43 -5.73 17.47 4.26
C TYR A 43 -5.98 17.26 2.75
N ASP A 44 -6.13 18.35 2.00
CA ASP A 44 -6.30 18.30 0.55
C ASP A 44 -4.94 18.10 -0.16
N ASP A 45 -4.80 17.00 -0.92
CA ASP A 45 -3.53 16.64 -1.58
C ASP A 45 -2.98 17.74 -2.50
N TYR A 46 -3.86 18.48 -3.19
CA TYR A 46 -3.44 19.56 -4.09
C TYR A 46 -2.86 20.74 -3.29
N GLU A 47 -3.54 21.14 -2.22
CA GLU A 47 -3.05 22.19 -1.32
C GLU A 47 -1.71 21.79 -0.69
N VAL A 48 -1.60 20.55 -0.21
CA VAL A 48 -0.38 19.98 0.37
C VAL A 48 0.79 20.04 -0.61
N GLU A 49 0.64 19.48 -1.81
CA GLU A 49 1.73 19.41 -2.79
C GLU A 49 2.07 20.78 -3.40
N SER A 50 1.07 21.66 -3.58
CA SER A 50 1.30 23.03 -4.06
C SER A 50 2.15 23.81 -3.06
N LYS A 51 1.81 23.72 -1.77
CA LYS A 51 2.55 24.43 -0.71
C LYS A 51 3.95 23.86 -0.48
N LEU A 52 4.10 22.55 -0.62
CA LEU A 52 5.42 21.93 -0.58
C LEU A 52 6.31 22.40 -1.73
N LEU A 53 5.77 22.58 -2.94
CA LEU A 53 6.51 23.10 -4.09
C LEU A 53 6.90 24.57 -3.92
N GLU A 54 6.00 25.39 -3.37
CA GLU A 54 6.27 26.80 -3.03
C GLU A 54 7.44 26.92 -2.04
N ILE A 55 7.39 26.19 -0.92
CA ILE A 55 8.47 26.18 0.08
C ILE A 55 9.80 25.69 -0.53
N LEU A 56 9.75 24.73 -1.45
CA LEU A 56 10.97 24.27 -2.13
C LEU A 56 11.59 25.38 -3.00
N GLN A 57 10.76 26.16 -3.69
CA GLN A 57 11.21 27.30 -4.49
C GLN A 57 11.82 28.38 -3.59
N ASP A 58 11.17 28.71 -2.47
CA ASP A 58 11.72 29.66 -1.49
C ASP A 58 13.09 29.22 -0.95
N ILE A 59 13.28 27.93 -0.68
CA ILE A 59 14.57 27.39 -0.26
C ILE A 59 15.62 27.52 -1.36
N ILE A 60 15.26 27.27 -2.62
CA ILE A 60 16.17 27.41 -3.75
C ILE A 60 16.60 28.86 -3.91
N ASP A 61 15.67 29.81 -3.77
CA ASP A 61 15.96 31.24 -3.86
C ASP A 61 16.86 31.69 -2.70
N ALA A 62 16.54 31.31 -1.45
CA ALA A 62 17.38 31.59 -0.30
C ALA A 62 18.79 30.98 -0.44
N GLN A 63 18.89 29.78 -1.02
CA GLN A 63 20.16 29.13 -1.33
C GLN A 63 20.99 29.92 -2.34
N ASN A 64 20.34 30.46 -3.39
CA ASN A 64 21.01 31.29 -4.39
C ASN A 64 21.52 32.60 -3.79
N ASP A 65 20.82 33.12 -2.77
CA ASP A 65 21.23 34.27 -1.98
C ASP A 65 22.24 33.94 -0.86
N GLY A 66 22.68 32.68 -0.77
CA GLY A 66 23.71 32.22 0.16
C GLY A 66 23.23 31.90 1.57
N SER A 67 21.92 31.82 1.80
CA SER A 67 21.32 31.44 3.08
C SER A 67 20.92 29.96 3.11
N THR A 68 21.02 29.34 4.29
CA THR A 68 20.45 28.00 4.48
C THR A 68 18.94 28.11 4.71
N ALA A 69 18.21 27.00 4.49
CA ALA A 69 16.78 26.94 4.77
C ALA A 69 16.47 27.22 6.25
N GLU A 70 17.33 26.73 7.15
CA GLU A 70 17.18 26.94 8.59
C GLU A 70 17.37 28.42 8.96
N ASP A 71 18.33 29.11 8.33
CA ASP A 71 18.52 30.55 8.52
C ASP A 71 17.35 31.37 7.94
N TYR A 72 16.86 30.99 6.75
CA TYR A 72 15.77 31.69 6.07
C TYR A 72 14.44 31.58 6.83
N PHE A 73 14.07 30.37 7.28
CA PHE A 73 12.84 30.17 8.06
C PHE A 73 13.02 30.46 9.55
N GLY A 74 14.25 30.55 10.05
CA GLY A 74 14.58 30.83 11.44
C GLY A 74 14.13 29.74 12.43
N GLN A 75 13.74 28.56 11.92
CA GLN A 75 13.18 27.48 12.73
C GLN A 75 13.45 26.10 12.12
N ALA A 76 13.39 25.09 12.98
CA ALA A 76 13.56 23.69 12.59
C ALA A 76 12.49 23.27 11.56
N PRO A 77 12.78 22.29 10.69
CA PRO A 77 11.83 21.84 9.65
C PRO A 77 10.50 21.34 10.24
N THR A 78 10.48 20.92 11.50
CA THR A 78 9.29 20.50 12.25
C THR A 78 8.34 21.63 12.54
N ASP A 79 8.88 22.77 12.94
CA ASP A 79 8.09 23.93 13.35
C ASP A 79 7.49 24.58 12.10
N THR A 80 8.27 24.64 11.02
CA THR A 80 7.78 25.01 9.69
C THR A 80 6.67 24.06 9.23
N ALA A 81 6.86 22.75 9.38
CA ALA A 81 5.85 21.78 8.97
C ALA A 81 4.56 21.85 9.82
N ASN A 82 4.68 22.10 11.12
CA ASN A 82 3.54 22.32 12.02
C ASN A 82 2.74 23.56 11.65
N GLN A 83 3.43 24.69 11.44
CA GLN A 83 2.79 25.94 11.00
C GLN A 83 2.10 25.74 9.65
N LEU A 84 2.75 25.04 8.72
CA LEU A 84 2.20 24.77 7.40
C LEU A 84 0.93 23.91 7.48
N THR A 85 1.00 22.77 8.18
CA THR A 85 -0.13 21.84 8.29
C THR A 85 -1.32 22.43 9.05
N ALA A 86 -1.10 23.38 9.96
CA ALA A 86 -2.18 24.08 10.66
C ALA A 86 -3.03 24.96 9.72
N SER A 87 -2.47 25.38 8.57
CA SER A 87 -3.17 26.21 7.59
C SER A 87 -4.02 25.42 6.58
N PHE A 88 -3.79 24.12 6.46
CA PHE A 88 -4.38 23.31 5.40
C PHE A 88 -5.86 23.00 5.60
N THR A 89 -6.59 22.95 4.49
CA THR A 89 -7.98 22.53 4.47
C THR A 89 -8.07 21.03 4.75
N LYS A 90 -8.90 20.65 5.73
CA LYS A 90 -9.13 19.24 6.05
C LYS A 90 -9.85 18.53 4.91
N THR A 91 -9.43 17.29 4.63
CA THR A 91 -10.13 16.40 3.69
C THR A 91 -11.58 16.21 4.10
N SER A 92 -12.49 16.26 3.12
CA SER A 92 -13.92 16.03 3.35
C SER A 92 -14.19 14.61 3.88
N LEU A 93 -15.28 14.43 4.63
CA LEU A 93 -15.72 13.11 5.12
C LEU A 93 -15.92 12.11 3.97
N ARG A 94 -16.39 12.57 2.81
CA ARG A 94 -16.60 11.72 1.64
C ARG A 94 -15.28 11.12 1.15
N GLU A 95 -14.24 11.92 1.02
CA GLU A 95 -12.93 11.45 0.57
C GLU A 95 -12.29 10.50 1.61
N ARG A 96 -12.44 10.80 2.90
CA ARG A 96 -12.03 9.88 3.98
C ARG A 96 -12.74 8.54 3.90
N LEU A 97 -14.07 8.54 3.72
CA LEU A 97 -14.86 7.32 3.56
C LEU A 97 -14.49 6.54 2.30
N LYS A 98 -14.18 7.22 1.18
CA LYS A 98 -13.67 6.55 -0.02
C LYS A 98 -12.33 5.87 0.23
N PHE A 99 -11.40 6.55 0.91
CA PHE A 99 -10.10 5.99 1.24
C PHE A 99 -10.23 4.76 2.14
N PHE A 100 -10.88 4.90 3.29
CA PHE A 100 -11.06 3.79 4.24
C PHE A 100 -11.98 2.70 3.72
N GLY A 101 -13.01 3.04 2.96
CA GLY A 101 -13.89 2.09 2.29
C GLY A 101 -13.17 1.30 1.20
N GLY A 102 -12.27 1.95 0.45
CA GLY A 102 -11.41 1.29 -0.52
C GLY A 102 -10.45 0.29 0.14
N LEU A 103 -9.79 0.70 1.23
CA LEU A 103 -8.93 -0.18 2.02
C LEU A 103 -9.69 -1.39 2.58
N PHE A 104 -10.87 -1.15 3.15
CA PHE A 104 -11.74 -2.21 3.64
C PHE A 104 -12.21 -3.12 2.49
N GLY A 105 -12.52 -2.57 1.32
CA GLY A 105 -12.89 -3.33 0.14
C GLY A 105 -11.77 -4.26 -0.33
N ILE A 106 -10.52 -3.79 -0.34
CA ILE A 106 -9.35 -4.59 -0.71
C ILE A 106 -9.16 -5.76 0.26
N THR A 107 -9.21 -5.50 1.57
CA THR A 107 -9.04 -6.57 2.58
C THR A 107 -10.22 -7.53 2.59
N ALA A 108 -11.44 -7.05 2.32
CA ALA A 108 -12.63 -7.88 2.19
C ALA A 108 -12.54 -8.81 0.98
N ILE A 109 -12.14 -8.31 -0.19
CA ILE A 109 -11.93 -9.14 -1.38
C ILE A 109 -10.88 -10.22 -1.08
N TRP A 110 -9.74 -9.84 -0.50
CA TRP A 110 -8.70 -10.80 -0.13
C TRP A 110 -9.22 -11.88 0.82
N THR A 111 -9.95 -11.48 1.88
CA THR A 111 -10.55 -12.41 2.84
C THR A 111 -11.55 -13.34 2.16
N LEU A 112 -12.35 -12.83 1.22
CA LEU A 112 -13.30 -13.62 0.44
C LEU A 112 -12.58 -14.69 -0.38
N VAL A 113 -11.49 -14.34 -1.08
CA VAL A 113 -10.71 -15.31 -1.87
C VAL A 113 -10.18 -16.46 -0.99
N ILE A 114 -9.70 -16.15 0.21
CA ILE A 114 -9.18 -17.16 1.15
C ILE A 114 -10.29 -18.07 1.68
N GLN A 115 -11.45 -17.50 2.02
CA GLN A 115 -12.58 -18.25 2.56
C GLN A 115 -13.41 -18.99 1.50
N MET A 116 -13.32 -18.61 0.22
CA MET A 116 -13.88 -19.36 -0.90
C MET A 116 -13.05 -20.63 -1.18
N ASN A 117 -12.80 -21.41 -0.14
CA ASN A 117 -12.02 -22.63 -0.16
C ASN A 117 -12.96 -23.82 -0.33
N GLY A 118 -12.72 -24.68 -1.33
CA GLY A 118 -13.61 -25.79 -1.68
C GLY A 118 -13.92 -26.81 -0.57
N GLN A 119 -13.21 -26.78 0.55
CA GLN A 119 -13.38 -27.71 1.67
C GLN A 119 -14.01 -27.09 2.91
N GLU A 120 -13.96 -25.77 3.05
CA GLU A 120 -14.62 -25.07 4.14
C GLU A 120 -15.93 -24.50 3.56
N GLN A 121 -17.00 -25.30 3.62
CA GLN A 121 -18.33 -24.94 3.12
C GLN A 121 -19.04 -23.89 4.01
N GLN A 122 -18.28 -23.00 4.64
CA GLN A 122 -18.76 -21.94 5.50
C GLN A 122 -17.94 -20.66 5.29
N LEU A 123 -18.64 -19.54 5.17
CA LEU A 123 -18.08 -18.20 5.17
C LEU A 123 -18.29 -17.57 6.54
N ASN A 124 -17.22 -17.11 7.17
CA ASN A 124 -17.24 -16.43 8.45
C ASN A 124 -17.03 -14.92 8.26
N LEU A 125 -17.95 -14.11 8.79
CA LEU A 125 -17.89 -12.65 8.63
C LEU A 125 -16.88 -11.97 9.57
N VAL A 126 -16.41 -12.64 10.62
CA VAL A 126 -15.50 -12.03 11.61
C VAL A 126 -14.13 -11.70 11.02
N PRO A 127 -13.45 -12.59 10.25
CA PRO A 127 -12.20 -12.24 9.60
C PRO A 127 -12.27 -11.02 8.68
N PHE A 128 -13.42 -10.75 8.03
CA PHE A 128 -13.60 -9.56 7.19
C PHE A 128 -13.46 -8.28 8.02
N VAL A 129 -14.15 -8.22 9.16
CA VAL A 129 -14.12 -7.07 10.06
C VAL A 129 -12.74 -6.93 10.71
N LEU A 130 -12.16 -8.04 11.19
CA LEU A 130 -10.84 -8.03 11.84
C LEU A 130 -9.73 -7.58 10.89
N ASN A 131 -9.70 -8.07 9.65
CA ASN A 131 -8.72 -7.64 8.66
C ASN A 131 -8.89 -6.16 8.27
N GLY A 132 -10.13 -5.69 8.14
CA GLY A 132 -10.42 -4.28 7.90
C GLY A 132 -9.90 -3.38 9.01
N ILE A 133 -10.23 -3.70 10.27
CA ILE A 133 -9.76 -2.95 11.45
C ILE A 133 -8.24 -3.02 11.56
N PHE A 134 -7.65 -4.21 11.40
CA PHE A 134 -6.21 -4.39 11.46
C PHE A 134 -5.49 -3.54 10.43
N MET A 135 -5.99 -3.47 9.19
CA MET A 135 -5.40 -2.64 8.14
C MET A 135 -5.46 -1.14 8.49
N MET A 136 -6.55 -0.67 9.09
CA MET A 136 -6.66 0.72 9.55
C MET A 136 -5.63 1.02 10.66
N VAL A 137 -5.51 0.12 11.64
CA VAL A 137 -4.52 0.23 12.73
C VAL A 137 -3.10 0.20 12.17
N LEU A 138 -2.83 -0.68 11.20
CA LEU A 138 -1.51 -0.79 10.57
C LEU A 138 -1.12 0.50 9.85
N ILE A 139 -2.04 1.11 9.10
CA ILE A 139 -1.79 2.38 8.41
C ILE A 139 -1.52 3.48 9.43
N PHE A 140 -2.36 3.59 10.47
CA PHE A 140 -2.14 4.58 11.52
C PHE A 140 -0.79 4.38 12.22
N ALA A 141 -0.45 3.13 12.57
CA ALA A 141 0.82 2.77 13.16
C ALA A 141 1.99 3.07 12.22
N ALA A 142 1.86 2.83 10.92
CA ALA A 142 2.88 3.14 9.94
C ALA A 142 3.14 4.65 9.86
N PHE A 143 2.10 5.48 9.78
CA PHE A 143 2.25 6.94 9.80
C PHE A 143 2.86 7.44 11.11
N TRP A 144 2.39 6.92 12.24
CA TRP A 144 2.96 7.24 13.54
C TRP A 144 4.44 6.84 13.64
N LEU A 145 4.81 5.65 13.17
CA LEU A 145 6.20 5.20 13.13
C LEU A 145 7.05 6.09 12.23
N ILE A 146 6.59 6.41 11.00
CA ILE A 146 7.33 7.30 10.10
C ILE A 146 7.62 8.63 10.82
N HIS A 147 6.60 9.23 11.43
CA HIS A 147 6.73 10.47 12.17
C HIS A 147 7.77 10.39 13.30
N GLN A 148 7.78 9.30 14.07
CA GLN A 148 8.79 9.08 15.12
C GLN A 148 10.20 8.86 14.54
N THR A 149 10.31 8.20 13.39
CA THR A 149 11.61 7.87 12.78
C THR A 149 12.30 9.04 12.10
N ILE A 150 11.57 10.06 11.63
CA ILE A 150 12.16 11.29 11.03
C ILE A 150 13.19 11.93 11.97
N TYR A 151 12.96 11.82 13.29
CA TYR A 151 13.78 12.47 14.31
C TYR A 151 14.81 11.56 14.96
N SER A 152 14.72 10.26 14.69
CA SER A 152 15.54 9.28 15.38
C SER A 152 16.83 9.02 14.60
N LYS A 153 17.96 9.47 15.17
CA LYS A 153 19.31 9.17 14.65
C LYS A 153 19.57 7.68 14.47
N ILE A 154 18.87 6.82 15.24
CA ILE A 154 18.97 5.35 15.13
C ILE A 154 18.54 4.87 13.73
N PHE A 155 17.56 5.53 13.11
CA PHE A 155 17.06 5.16 11.78
C PHE A 155 17.86 5.77 10.63
N GLU A 156 18.86 6.63 10.90
CA GLU A 156 19.85 7.05 9.88
C GLU A 156 20.73 5.85 9.44
N HIS A 157 20.88 4.83 10.30
CA HIS A 157 21.54 3.58 9.93
C HIS A 157 20.67 2.73 9.01
N LYS A 158 21.06 2.65 7.73
CA LYS A 158 20.36 1.90 6.68
C LYS A 158 20.00 0.45 7.09
N ALA A 159 20.88 -0.23 7.81
CA ALA A 159 20.64 -1.60 8.26
C ALA A 159 19.49 -1.70 9.28
N ILE A 160 19.39 -0.76 10.22
CA ILE A 160 18.34 -0.75 11.24
C ILE A 160 17.00 -0.39 10.61
N SER A 161 16.98 0.63 9.75
CA SER A 161 15.80 1.00 8.97
C SER A 161 15.29 -0.19 8.14
N PHE A 162 16.19 -0.85 7.41
CA PHE A 162 15.84 -2.05 6.65
C PHE A 162 15.31 -3.18 7.54
N ALA A 163 16.01 -3.54 8.62
CA ALA A 163 15.59 -4.62 9.51
C ALA A 163 14.22 -4.34 10.15
N SER A 164 13.97 -3.11 10.58
CA SER A 164 12.67 -2.70 11.15
C SER A 164 11.53 -2.84 10.15
N ALA A 165 11.73 -2.42 8.89
CA ALA A 165 10.75 -2.57 7.82
C ALA A 165 10.43 -4.05 7.54
N TRP A 166 11.45 -4.93 7.56
CA TRP A 166 11.26 -6.38 7.43
C TRP A 166 10.46 -6.97 8.59
N ILE A 167 10.78 -6.59 9.83
CA ILE A 167 10.05 -7.07 11.02
C ILE A 167 8.58 -6.66 10.94
N VAL A 168 8.28 -5.39 10.63
CA VAL A 168 6.90 -4.90 10.49
C VAL A 168 6.16 -5.64 9.37
N SER A 169 6.82 -5.87 8.24
CA SER A 169 6.23 -6.62 7.12
C SER A 169 5.93 -8.07 7.48
N LEU A 170 6.85 -8.75 8.16
CA LEU A 170 6.66 -10.13 8.63
C LEU A 170 5.53 -10.22 9.66
N LEU A 171 5.50 -9.34 10.65
CA LEU A 171 4.43 -9.27 11.64
C LEU A 171 3.06 -9.05 10.98
N THR A 172 3.01 -8.19 9.97
CA THR A 172 1.80 -7.93 9.19
C THR A 172 1.28 -9.21 8.52
N VAL A 173 2.15 -9.93 7.81
CA VAL A 173 1.79 -11.20 7.15
C VAL A 173 1.32 -12.24 8.17
N VAL A 174 2.03 -12.36 9.30
CA VAL A 174 1.68 -13.29 10.38
C VAL A 174 0.30 -12.98 10.96
N ILE A 175 0.00 -11.71 11.27
CA ILE A 175 -1.29 -11.32 11.84
C ILE A 175 -2.42 -11.53 10.83
N PHE A 176 -2.26 -11.08 9.58
CA PHE A 176 -3.26 -11.30 8.52
C PHE A 176 -3.57 -12.79 8.33
N THR A 177 -2.54 -13.63 8.39
CA THR A 177 -2.67 -15.08 8.26
C THR A 177 -3.34 -15.68 9.50
N ALA A 178 -2.92 -15.29 10.70
CA ALA A 178 -3.48 -15.77 11.97
C ALA A 178 -4.98 -15.48 12.08
N ILE A 179 -5.44 -14.30 11.62
CA ILE A 179 -6.86 -13.95 11.59
C ILE A 179 -7.67 -14.97 10.77
N GLN A 180 -7.14 -15.52 9.66
CA GLN A 180 -7.85 -16.55 8.87
C GLN A 180 -8.02 -17.87 9.63
N PHE A 181 -7.14 -18.16 10.58
CA PHE A 181 -7.23 -19.36 11.42
C PHE A 181 -8.11 -19.13 12.65
N THR A 182 -8.53 -17.90 12.92
CA THR A 182 -9.57 -17.64 13.92
C THR A 182 -10.91 -18.10 13.36
N LYS A 183 -11.45 -19.18 13.94
CA LYS A 183 -12.74 -19.77 13.55
C LYS A 183 -13.78 -19.50 14.64
N PRO A 184 -14.25 -18.26 14.82
CA PRO A 184 -15.28 -17.98 15.81
C PRO A 184 -16.57 -18.70 15.44
N ALA A 185 -17.28 -19.24 16.44
CA ALA A 185 -18.51 -20.01 16.21
C ALA A 185 -19.69 -19.15 15.70
N MET A 186 -19.56 -17.83 15.75
CA MET A 186 -20.56 -16.82 15.42
C MET A 186 -20.38 -16.29 14.00
N PHE A 187 -21.49 -15.89 13.37
CA PHE A 187 -21.55 -15.30 12.01
C PHE A 187 -21.02 -16.20 10.88
N ASN A 188 -21.26 -17.51 10.98
CA ASN A 188 -20.98 -18.48 9.92
C ASN A 188 -22.19 -18.58 8.97
N ILE A 189 -21.94 -18.46 7.67
CA ILE A 189 -22.93 -18.58 6.60
C ILE A 189 -22.55 -19.82 5.77
N PRO A 190 -23.43 -20.82 5.64
CA PRO A 190 -23.13 -21.98 4.79
C PRO A 190 -23.01 -21.56 3.33
N ILE A 191 -22.01 -22.09 2.63
CA ILE A 191 -21.78 -21.81 1.22
C ILE A 191 -21.81 -23.11 0.41
N THR A 192 -22.34 -23.04 -0.80
CA THR A 192 -22.43 -24.19 -1.69
C THR A 192 -21.18 -24.32 -2.55
N ASN A 193 -20.87 -25.55 -2.97
CA ASN A 193 -19.80 -25.82 -3.93
C ASN A 193 -19.96 -25.00 -5.21
N ASN A 194 -21.20 -24.85 -5.69
CA ASN A 194 -21.50 -24.05 -6.88
C ASN A 194 -21.12 -22.58 -6.68
N LEU A 195 -21.41 -22.00 -5.51
CA LEU A 195 -21.04 -20.61 -5.21
C LEU A 195 -19.50 -20.44 -5.20
N ILE A 196 -18.77 -21.38 -4.61
CA ILE A 196 -17.30 -21.37 -4.58
C ILE A 196 -16.73 -21.38 -6.02
N ILE A 197 -17.26 -22.23 -6.89
CA ILE A 197 -16.84 -22.31 -8.29
C ILE A 197 -17.15 -21.01 -9.03
N ILE A 198 -18.37 -20.48 -8.88
CA ILE A 198 -18.78 -19.24 -9.56
C ILE A 198 -17.88 -18.07 -9.11
N MET A 199 -17.66 -17.90 -7.81
CA MET A 199 -16.82 -16.81 -7.29
C MET A 199 -15.38 -16.91 -7.78
N ASN A 200 -14.75 -18.08 -7.71
CA ASN A 200 -13.38 -18.26 -8.21
C ASN A 200 -13.29 -18.11 -9.74
N SER A 201 -14.31 -18.54 -10.48
CA SER A 201 -14.37 -18.33 -11.94
C SER A 201 -14.52 -16.84 -12.30
N LEU A 202 -15.32 -16.08 -11.56
CA LEU A 202 -15.44 -14.63 -11.72
C LEU A 202 -14.12 -13.91 -11.41
N ILE A 203 -13.33 -14.38 -10.45
CA ILE A 203 -12.00 -13.84 -10.15
C ILE A 203 -11.06 -14.04 -11.35
N LEU A 204 -11.04 -15.24 -11.95
CA LEU A 204 -10.22 -15.54 -13.13
C LEU A 204 -10.65 -14.70 -14.34
N ILE A 205 -11.95 -14.62 -14.62
CA ILE A 205 -12.46 -13.80 -15.73
C ILE A 205 -12.17 -12.32 -15.47
N GLY A 206 -12.38 -11.85 -14.24
CA GLY A 206 -12.12 -10.48 -13.82
C GLY A 206 -10.66 -10.10 -13.96
N SER A 207 -9.73 -11.00 -13.64
CA SER A 207 -8.29 -10.77 -13.84
C SER A 207 -7.97 -10.64 -15.33
N ILE A 208 -8.47 -11.53 -16.19
CA ILE A 208 -8.27 -11.39 -17.64
C ILE A 208 -8.83 -10.06 -18.17
N VAL A 209 -10.07 -9.72 -17.80
CA VAL A 209 -10.73 -8.49 -18.26
C VAL A 209 -9.97 -7.25 -17.82
N ALA A 210 -9.49 -7.22 -16.58
CA ALA A 210 -8.76 -6.06 -16.06
C ALA A 210 -7.43 -5.82 -16.82
N LEU A 211 -6.81 -6.82 -17.46
CA LEU A 211 -5.60 -6.60 -18.29
C LEU A 211 -5.89 -5.66 -19.46
N PHE A 212 -7.12 -5.68 -19.97
CA PHE A 212 -7.56 -4.84 -21.07
C PHE A 212 -8.05 -3.47 -20.59
N LEU A 213 -8.67 -3.39 -19.41
CA LEU A 213 -9.27 -2.17 -18.90
C LEU A 213 -8.30 -1.28 -18.11
N ILE A 214 -7.26 -1.84 -17.51
CA ILE A 214 -6.36 -1.08 -16.64
C ILE A 214 -5.48 -0.13 -17.46
N LYS A 215 -5.22 1.06 -16.91
CA LYS A 215 -4.32 2.07 -17.50
C LYS A 215 -2.96 1.44 -17.81
N ALA A 216 -2.35 1.83 -18.93
CA ALA A 216 -1.09 1.26 -19.41
C ALA A 216 0.01 1.20 -18.34
N LYS A 217 0.12 2.23 -17.50
CA LYS A 217 1.09 2.30 -16.39
C LYS A 217 0.98 1.18 -15.36
N TRP A 218 -0.20 0.59 -15.17
CA TRP A 218 -0.45 -0.47 -14.18
C TRP A 218 -0.49 -1.87 -14.80
N ARG A 219 -0.51 -1.98 -16.14
CA ARG A 219 -0.54 -3.28 -16.83
C ARG A 219 0.63 -4.20 -16.45
N PRO A 220 1.89 -3.71 -16.31
CA PRO A 220 3.00 -4.59 -15.92
C PRO A 220 2.79 -5.23 -14.55
N VAL A 221 2.30 -4.46 -13.56
CA VAL A 221 2.00 -4.98 -12.22
C VAL A 221 0.94 -6.07 -12.28
N MET A 222 -0.07 -5.86 -13.11
CA MET A 222 -1.15 -6.80 -13.27
C MET A 222 -0.69 -8.11 -13.93
N ILE A 223 0.08 -8.04 -15.02
CA ILE A 223 0.70 -9.21 -15.68
C ILE A 223 1.58 -9.99 -14.70
N ALA A 224 2.34 -9.27 -13.86
CA ALA A 224 3.19 -9.89 -12.84
C ALA A 224 2.36 -10.65 -11.79
N ALA A 225 1.18 -10.15 -11.44
CA ALA A 225 0.30 -10.72 -10.42
C ALA A 225 -0.59 -11.86 -10.92
N GLU A 226 -0.84 -11.96 -12.24
CA GLU A 226 -1.72 -12.99 -12.83
C GLU A 226 -1.42 -14.41 -12.33
N PRO A 227 -0.18 -14.95 -12.38
CA PRO A 227 0.06 -16.33 -11.96
C PRO A 227 -0.39 -16.62 -10.53
N MET A 228 -0.23 -15.67 -9.61
CA MET A 228 -0.66 -15.83 -8.22
C MET A 228 -2.19 -15.91 -8.11
N ILE A 229 -2.91 -15.05 -8.84
CA ILE A 229 -4.37 -15.05 -8.87
C ILE A 229 -4.89 -16.40 -9.40
N TRP A 230 -4.30 -16.90 -10.49
CA TRP A 230 -4.68 -18.17 -11.11
C TRP A 230 -4.40 -19.36 -10.20
N VAL A 231 -3.23 -19.42 -9.59
CA VAL A 231 -2.85 -20.51 -8.66
C VAL A 231 -3.84 -20.61 -7.51
N ILE A 232 -4.21 -19.48 -6.90
CA ILE A 232 -5.14 -19.46 -5.76
C ILE A 232 -6.55 -19.86 -6.21
N ALA A 233 -7.08 -19.24 -7.26
CA ALA A 233 -8.45 -19.49 -7.71
C ALA A 233 -8.65 -20.92 -8.23
N LEU A 234 -7.70 -21.45 -9.01
CA LEU A 234 -7.75 -22.84 -9.49
C LEU A 234 -7.58 -23.85 -8.35
N SER A 235 -6.72 -23.56 -7.37
CA SER A 235 -6.58 -24.40 -6.17
C SER A 235 -7.91 -24.51 -5.42
N ASN A 236 -8.59 -23.38 -5.23
CA ASN A 236 -9.89 -23.34 -4.57
C ASN A 236 -10.97 -24.15 -5.33
N ILE A 237 -11.02 -24.04 -6.66
CA ILE A 237 -11.93 -24.84 -7.50
C ILE A 237 -11.58 -26.33 -7.42
N PHE A 238 -10.30 -26.69 -7.52
CA PHE A 238 -9.86 -28.08 -7.47
C PHE A 238 -10.23 -28.75 -6.14
N LYS A 239 -10.12 -28.03 -5.02
CA LYS A 239 -10.52 -28.50 -3.69
C LYS A 239 -12.00 -28.84 -3.55
N VAL A 240 -12.88 -28.30 -4.41
CA VAL A 240 -14.32 -28.63 -4.42
C VAL A 240 -14.54 -30.07 -4.89
N TYR A 241 -13.75 -30.53 -5.86
CA TYR A 241 -13.91 -31.85 -6.49
C TYR A 241 -12.97 -32.91 -5.88
N ALA A 242 -11.85 -32.48 -5.30
CA ALA A 242 -10.87 -33.38 -4.75
C ALA A 242 -11.35 -34.02 -3.43
N PRO A 243 -11.02 -35.30 -3.17
CA PRO A 243 -11.22 -35.92 -1.88
C PRO A 243 -10.56 -35.12 -0.75
N THR A 244 -11.19 -35.10 0.43
CA THR A 244 -10.65 -34.39 1.62
C THR A 244 -9.26 -34.86 2.03
N SER A 245 -8.92 -36.13 1.76
CA SER A 245 -7.58 -36.69 1.98
C SER A 245 -6.49 -35.98 1.16
N MET A 246 -6.83 -35.39 0.01
CA MET A 246 -5.89 -34.65 -0.84
C MET A 246 -5.72 -33.18 -0.41
N SER A 247 -6.48 -32.68 0.57
CA SER A 247 -6.43 -31.29 1.05
C SER A 247 -5.01 -30.79 1.29
N LYS A 248 -4.24 -31.55 2.09
CA LYS A 248 -2.86 -31.19 2.46
C LYS A 248 -1.95 -31.16 1.24
N THR A 249 -2.06 -32.16 0.37
CA THR A 249 -1.27 -32.24 -0.86
C THR A 249 -1.56 -31.05 -1.77
N ILE A 250 -2.84 -30.70 -1.95
CA ILE A 250 -3.24 -29.54 -2.76
C ILE A 250 -2.69 -28.26 -2.14
N LEU A 251 -2.76 -28.11 -0.81
CA LEU A 251 -2.21 -26.94 -0.12
C LEU A 251 -0.70 -26.82 -0.34
N VAL A 252 0.06 -27.92 -0.24
CA VAL A 252 1.51 -27.92 -0.49
C VAL A 252 1.82 -27.54 -1.93
N ILE A 253 1.13 -28.12 -2.91
CA ILE A 253 1.30 -27.78 -4.32
C ILE A 253 0.98 -26.29 -4.56
N THR A 254 -0.11 -25.80 -3.96
CA THR A 254 -0.52 -24.39 -4.05
C THR A 254 0.56 -23.50 -3.47
N ALA A 255 1.13 -23.84 -2.31
CA ALA A 255 2.20 -23.07 -1.68
C ALA A 255 3.45 -23.01 -2.57
N ILE A 256 3.86 -24.13 -3.17
CA ILE A 256 5.01 -24.20 -4.10
C ILE A 256 4.73 -23.30 -5.32
N LEU A 257 3.56 -23.42 -5.95
CA LEU A 257 3.18 -22.61 -7.11
C LEU A 257 3.05 -21.13 -6.76
N SER A 258 2.59 -20.79 -5.56
CA SER A 258 2.56 -19.41 -5.06
C SER A 258 3.97 -18.85 -4.90
N VAL A 259 4.93 -19.62 -4.38
CA VAL A 259 6.35 -19.20 -4.31
C VAL A 259 6.92 -18.97 -5.71
N ILE A 260 6.65 -19.86 -6.67
CA ILE A 260 7.06 -19.68 -8.07
C ILE A 260 6.42 -18.41 -8.66
N SER A 261 5.15 -18.15 -8.35
CA SER A 261 4.44 -16.94 -8.78
C SER A 261 5.04 -15.66 -8.21
N ILE A 262 5.51 -15.70 -6.95
CA ILE A 262 6.23 -14.58 -6.32
C ILE A 262 7.58 -14.37 -7.01
N ILE A 263 8.33 -15.43 -7.30
CA ILE A 263 9.60 -15.33 -8.05
C ILE A 263 9.35 -14.73 -9.44
N TRP A 264 8.30 -15.19 -10.13
CA TRP A 264 7.86 -14.60 -11.39
C TRP A 264 7.57 -13.11 -11.26
N PHE A 265 6.79 -12.72 -10.25
CA PHE A 265 6.41 -11.32 -10.02
C PHE A 265 7.65 -10.40 -9.97
N PHE A 266 8.64 -10.76 -9.15
CA PHE A 266 9.86 -9.97 -9.03
C PHE A 266 10.72 -10.02 -10.30
N SER A 267 10.83 -11.19 -10.94
CA SER A 267 11.64 -11.36 -12.16
C SER A 267 11.07 -10.55 -13.33
N TYR A 268 9.74 -10.59 -13.51
CA TYR A 268 9.04 -9.81 -14.53
C TYR A 268 9.22 -8.31 -14.28
N PHE A 269 9.09 -7.86 -13.03
CA PHE A 269 9.24 -6.45 -12.69
C PHE A 269 10.66 -5.93 -12.94
N GLN A 270 11.68 -6.72 -12.57
CA GLN A 270 13.08 -6.39 -12.89
C GLN A 270 13.32 -6.29 -14.40
N TRP A 271 12.79 -7.22 -15.18
CA TRP A 271 12.90 -7.22 -16.63
C TRP A 271 12.19 -6.04 -17.29
N ASN A 272 10.96 -5.74 -16.85
CA ASN A 272 10.17 -4.64 -17.39
C ASN A 272 10.83 -3.28 -17.10
N ASN A 273 11.38 -3.08 -15.91
CA ASN A 273 12.08 -1.83 -15.57
C ASN A 273 13.34 -1.61 -16.40
N ARG A 274 14.09 -2.67 -16.74
CA ARG A 274 15.27 -2.58 -17.62
C ARG A 274 14.94 -2.18 -19.05
N LYS A 275 13.70 -2.39 -19.52
CA LYS A 275 13.27 -2.00 -20.87
C LYS A 275 12.89 -0.52 -21.01
N HIS A 276 12.67 0.17 -19.88
CA HIS A 276 12.20 1.55 -19.84
C HIS A 276 13.22 2.53 -19.23
N GLN A 277 14.44 2.06 -18.95
CA GLN A 277 15.63 2.90 -18.71
C GLN A 277 16.39 3.07 -20.02
#